data_AF-A0A6P8ZQV3-F1
#
_entry.id   AF-A0A6P8ZQV3-F1
#
_cell.length_a   1.000
_cell.length_b   1.000
_cell.length_c   1.000
_cell.angle_alpha   90.00
_cell.angle_beta   90.00
_cell.angle_gamma   90.00
#
_symmetry.space_group_name_H-M   'P 1'
#
loop_
_entity.id
_entity.type
_entity.pdbx_description
1 polymer ?
#
loop_
_entity_poly.entity_id
_entity_poly.type
_entity_poly.pdbx_seq_one_letter_code
_entity_poly.pdbx_strand_id
1 'polypeptide(L)'
;MQAVQTIVRLVRHHPAILQGQLHTCCESLARQVKNLRSQVARAACQTASHLFHTLKRGMDPEAEDLSTALFNRTTDTNKFLRADANSALDVMTDNVSPAKAVSAVVHKGCSIFCSNRTNKNTVRAITKTKQK
;
A
#
# COMPACT_ATOMS: atom_id res chain seq x y z
N MET A 1 19.94 2.24 -1.83
CA MET A 1 19.21 1.41 -0.82
C MET A 1 19.05 2.07 0.54
N GLN A 2 19.89 3.04 0.92
CA GLN A 2 19.89 3.62 2.28
C GLN A 2 18.58 4.35 2.66
N ALA A 3 17.94 5.07 1.74
CA ALA A 3 16.73 5.85 2.03
C ALA A 3 15.53 5.01 2.54
N VAL A 4 15.24 3.87 1.90
CA VAL A 4 14.14 2.98 2.33
C VAL A 4 14.42 2.39 3.71
N GLN A 5 15.67 2.03 3.99
CA GLN A 5 16.07 1.49 5.29
C GLN A 5 15.96 2.52 6.42
N THR A 6 16.24 3.81 6.14
CA THR A 6 16.07 4.89 7.12
C THR A 6 14.59 5.07 7.47
N ILE A 7 13.68 5.00 6.48
CA ILE A 7 12.22 5.05 6.71
C ILE A 7 11.79 3.86 7.58
N VAL A 8 12.21 2.64 7.26
CA VAL A 8 11.88 1.44 8.06
C VAL A 8 12.36 1.56 9.51
N ARG A 9 13.57 2.10 9.74
CA ARG A 9 14.09 2.31 11.10
C ARG A 9 13.30 3.38 11.87
N LEU A 10 12.93 4.48 11.23
CA LEU A 10 12.12 5.52 11.87
C LEU A 10 10.72 5.01 12.24
N VAL A 11 10.08 4.23 11.36
CA VAL A 11 8.79 3.59 11.63
C VAL A 11 8.87 2.63 12.82
N ARG A 12 9.99 1.91 12.97
CA ARG A 12 10.19 0.94 14.05
C ARG A 12 10.56 1.54 15.40
N HIS A 13 11.33 2.62 15.42
CA HIS A 13 11.94 3.13 16.65
C HIS A 13 11.32 4.44 17.15
N HIS A 14 10.70 5.25 16.30
CA HIS A 14 10.14 6.55 16.68
C HIS A 14 8.80 6.88 15.98
N PRO A 15 7.72 6.12 16.26
CA PRO A 15 6.41 6.36 15.65
C PRO A 15 5.80 7.73 16.00
N ALA A 16 6.20 8.34 17.13
CA ALA A 16 5.73 9.66 17.57
C ALA A 16 6.23 10.81 16.68
N ILE A 17 7.44 10.69 16.11
CA ILE A 17 7.98 11.68 15.14
C ILE A 17 7.25 11.55 13.80
N LEU A 18 6.83 10.32 13.48
CA LEU A 18 6.11 10.02 12.24
C LEU A 18 4.79 10.80 12.16
N GLN A 19 4.06 11.01 13.26
CA GLN A 19 2.78 11.73 13.21
C GLN A 19 2.89 13.17 12.69
N GLY A 20 4.03 13.84 12.87
CA GLY A 20 4.26 15.20 12.34
C GLY A 20 4.79 15.25 10.91
N GLN A 21 5.37 14.17 10.37
CA GLN A 21 5.97 14.10 9.02
C GLN A 21 5.44 12.92 8.19
N LEU A 22 4.28 12.38 8.57
CA LEU A 22 3.73 11.16 8.01
C LEU A 22 3.46 11.32 6.51
N HIS A 23 2.94 12.48 6.12
CA HIS A 23 2.71 12.86 4.73
C HIS A 23 3.99 12.77 3.89
N THR A 24 5.05 13.46 4.29
CA THR A 24 6.33 13.47 3.55
C THR A 24 6.98 12.09 3.51
N CYS A 25 6.83 11.29 4.57
CA CYS A 25 7.31 9.90 4.62
C CYS A 25 6.55 9.00 3.65
N CYS A 26 5.21 9.07 3.64
CA CYS A 26 4.36 8.32 2.74
C CYS A 26 4.58 8.71 1.28
N GLU A 27 4.73 10.00 1.00
CA GLU A 27 5.04 10.50 -0.33
C GLU A 27 6.41 10.00 -0.82
N SER A 28 7.43 10.07 0.04
CA SER A 28 8.76 9.52 -0.26
C SER A 28 8.72 8.02 -0.50
N LEU A 29 7.92 7.28 0.28
CA LEU A 29 7.75 5.86 0.11
C LEU A 29 7.00 5.53 -1.19
N ALA A 30 5.97 6.29 -1.55
CA ALA A 30 5.26 6.14 -2.81
C ALA A 30 6.19 6.35 -4.02
N ARG A 31 7.13 7.30 -3.94
CA ARG A 31 8.19 7.46 -4.97
C ARG A 31 9.08 6.22 -5.05
N GLN A 32 9.44 5.62 -3.92
CA GLN A 32 10.27 4.41 -3.89
C GLN A 32 9.54 3.16 -4.38
N VAL A 33 8.22 3.05 -4.16
CA VAL A 33 7.39 1.99 -4.76
C VAL A 33 7.47 2.05 -6.29
N LYS A 34 7.53 3.25 -6.87
CA LYS A 34 7.68 3.49 -8.32
C LYS A 34 9.12 3.38 -8.84
N ASN A 35 10.09 2.97 -8.01
CA ASN A 35 11.50 2.93 -8.40
C ASN A 35 11.75 1.88 -9.50
N LEU A 36 12.58 2.24 -10.49
CA LEU A 36 12.97 1.36 -11.61
C LEU A 36 13.76 0.13 -11.14
N ARG A 37 14.49 0.23 -10.02
CA ARG A 37 15.20 -0.91 -9.45
C ARG A 37 14.24 -1.79 -8.67
N SER A 38 13.98 -2.98 -9.20
CA SER A 38 13.03 -3.96 -8.63
C SER A 38 13.28 -4.26 -7.16
N GLN A 39 14.54 -4.39 -6.70
CA GLN A 39 14.85 -4.59 -5.28
C GLN A 39 14.40 -3.43 -4.39
N VAL A 40 14.59 -2.18 -4.84
CA VAL A 40 14.21 -0.99 -4.07
C VAL A 40 12.68 -0.89 -3.98
N ALA A 41 12.00 -1.13 -5.10
CA ALA A 41 10.54 -1.10 -5.14
C ALA A 41 9.91 -2.23 -4.31
N ARG A 42 10.48 -3.44 -4.32
CA ARG A 42 10.02 -4.55 -3.47
C ARG A 42 10.17 -4.22 -1.98
N ALA A 43 11.33 -3.72 -1.57
CA ALA A 43 11.56 -3.28 -0.19
C ALA A 43 10.58 -2.18 0.24
N ALA A 44 10.27 -1.25 -0.68
CA ALA A 44 9.27 -0.20 -0.44
C ALA A 44 7.84 -0.78 -0.29
N CYS A 45 7.44 -1.76 -1.10
CA CYS A 45 6.14 -2.43 -0.96
C CYS A 45 6.01 -3.16 0.39
N GLN A 46 7.05 -3.85 0.82
CA GLN A 46 7.08 -4.53 2.12
C GLN A 46 7.02 -3.52 3.29
N THR A 47 7.70 -2.38 3.14
CA THR A 47 7.64 -1.28 4.11
C THR A 47 6.23 -0.66 4.18
N ALA A 48 5.57 -0.47 3.03
CA ALA A 48 4.20 0.02 2.96
C ALA A 48 3.22 -0.93 3.68
N SER A 49 3.36 -2.24 3.47
CA SER A 49 2.58 -3.25 4.20
C SER A 49 2.77 -3.13 5.72
N HIS A 50 4.02 -2.97 6.19
CA HIS A 50 4.30 -2.79 7.61
C HIS A 50 3.70 -1.49 8.19
N LEU A 51 3.70 -0.41 7.40
CA LEU A 51 3.07 0.86 7.78
C LEU A 51 1.55 0.72 7.91
N PHE A 52 0.89 0.08 6.95
CA PHE A 52 -0.55 -0.18 7.04
C PHE A 52 -0.91 -0.99 8.28
N HIS A 53 -0.10 -2.00 8.62
CA HIS A 53 -0.30 -2.81 9.82
C HIS A 53 -0.07 -2.02 11.13
N THR A 54 0.93 -1.14 11.15
CA THR A 54 1.34 -0.41 12.37
C THR A 54 0.43 0.77 12.67
N LEU A 55 0.11 1.57 11.66
CA LEU A 55 -0.61 2.83 11.83
C LEU A 55 -2.12 2.70 11.63
N LYS A 56 -2.59 1.67 10.92
CA LYS A 56 -4.01 1.36 10.70
C LYS A 56 -4.80 2.59 10.24
N ARG A 57 -5.77 3.06 11.05
CA ARG A 57 -6.61 4.24 10.75
C ARG A 57 -5.84 5.56 10.71
N GLY A 58 -4.67 5.63 11.32
CA GLY A 58 -3.77 6.80 11.21
C GLY A 58 -3.21 7.00 9.79
N MET A 59 -3.31 5.97 8.93
CA MET A 59 -2.91 6.05 7.52
C MET A 59 -4.05 6.46 6.59
N ASP A 60 -5.29 6.60 7.06
CA ASP A 60 -6.44 6.96 6.21
C ASP A 60 -6.21 8.15 5.26
N PRO A 61 -5.52 9.26 5.64
CA PRO A 61 -5.23 10.36 4.72
C PRO A 61 -4.18 10.02 3.64
N GLU A 62 -3.21 9.15 3.95
CA GLU A 62 -2.08 8.81 3.07
C GLU A 62 -2.28 7.48 2.31
N ALA A 63 -3.27 6.68 2.74
CA ALA A 63 -3.53 5.36 2.20
C ALA A 63 -3.97 5.43 0.74
N GLU A 64 -4.65 6.49 0.33
CA GLU A 64 -5.12 6.68 -1.05
C GLU A 64 -3.96 6.88 -2.03
N ASP A 65 -2.95 7.69 -1.67
CA ASP A 65 -1.77 7.92 -2.51
C ASP A 65 -0.85 6.70 -2.56
N LEU A 66 -0.63 6.06 -1.40
CA LEU A 66 0.23 4.88 -1.33
C LEU A 66 -0.42 3.67 -2.03
N SER A 67 -1.74 3.49 -1.88
CA SER A 67 -2.48 2.46 -2.62
C SER A 67 -2.44 2.69 -4.12
N THR A 68 -2.54 3.93 -4.59
CA THR A 68 -2.38 4.28 -6.00
C THR A 68 -1.01 3.84 -6.53
N ALA A 69 0.05 4.10 -5.76
CA ALA A 69 1.40 3.65 -6.13
C ALA A 69 1.51 2.13 -6.20
N LEU A 70 0.90 1.40 -5.25
CA LEU A 70 0.89 -0.07 -5.22
C LEU A 70 0.05 -0.68 -6.35
N PHE A 71 -1.10 -0.09 -6.66
CA PHE A 71 -1.97 -0.48 -7.76
C PHE A 71 -1.22 -0.48 -9.10
N ASN A 72 -0.43 0.55 -9.38
CA ASN A 72 0.42 0.59 -10.57
C ASN A 72 1.49 -0.52 -10.63
N ARG A 73 1.86 -1.09 -9.48
CA ARG A 73 2.81 -2.21 -9.39
C ARG A 73 2.16 -3.57 -9.54
N THR A 74 0.84 -3.66 -9.47
CA THR A 74 0.11 -4.91 -9.73
C THR A 74 0.10 -5.31 -11.21
N THR A 75 0.40 -4.38 -12.12
CA THR A 75 0.47 -4.61 -13.58
C THR A 75 1.90 -4.77 -14.09
N ASP A 76 2.91 -4.75 -13.21
CA ASP A 76 4.31 -4.89 -13.59
C ASP A 76 4.62 -6.29 -14.16
N THR A 77 5.59 -6.42 -15.05
CA THR A 77 5.99 -7.71 -15.63
C THR A 77 6.64 -8.63 -14.59
N ASN A 78 7.24 -8.06 -13.54
CA ASN A 78 7.89 -8.81 -12.48
C ASN A 78 6.89 -9.46 -11.51
N LYS A 79 6.83 -10.80 -11.50
CA LYS A 79 5.92 -11.57 -10.64
C LYS A 79 6.09 -11.31 -9.14
N PHE A 80 7.31 -11.08 -8.68
CA PHE A 80 7.59 -10.86 -7.26
C PHE A 80 7.11 -9.50 -6.81
N LEU A 81 7.26 -8.50 -7.66
CA LEU A 81 6.81 -7.15 -7.40
C LEU A 81 5.28 -7.06 -7.40
N ARG A 82 4.61 -7.75 -8.33
CA ARG A 82 3.16 -7.93 -8.28
C ARG A 82 2.71 -8.60 -6.98
N ALA A 83 3.40 -9.65 -6.53
CA ALA A 83 3.06 -10.35 -5.29
C ALA A 83 3.22 -9.45 -4.06
N ASP A 84 4.35 -8.74 -3.94
CA ASP A 84 4.60 -7.80 -2.84
C ASP A 84 3.58 -6.64 -2.82
N ALA A 85 3.20 -6.12 -4.00
CA ALA A 85 2.20 -5.06 -4.12
C ALA A 85 0.79 -5.53 -3.74
N ASN A 86 0.38 -6.71 -4.20
CA ASN A 86 -0.91 -7.31 -3.83
C ASN A 86 -0.97 -7.59 -2.33
N SER A 87 0.09 -8.14 -1.73
CA SER A 87 0.15 -8.38 -0.29
C SER A 87 0.05 -7.08 0.52
N ALA A 88 0.68 -6.00 0.07
CA ALA A 88 0.55 -4.69 0.73
C ALA A 88 -0.88 -4.14 0.65
N LEU A 89 -1.57 -4.31 -0.48
CA LEU A 89 -2.97 -3.93 -0.65
C LEU A 89 -3.92 -4.78 0.21
N ASP A 90 -3.66 -6.08 0.36
CA ASP A 90 -4.45 -6.94 1.25
C ASP A 90 -4.35 -6.44 2.71
N VAL A 91 -3.12 -6.19 3.19
CA VAL A 91 -2.90 -5.65 4.54
C VAL A 91 -3.54 -4.28 4.72
N MET A 92 -3.56 -3.43 3.71
CA MET A 92 -4.29 -2.17 3.73
C MET A 92 -5.79 -2.41 3.95
N THR A 93 -6.41 -3.29 3.16
CA THR A 93 -7.86 -3.55 3.27
C THR A 93 -8.28 -4.14 4.61
N ASP A 94 -7.39 -4.87 5.28
CA ASP A 94 -7.66 -5.41 6.61
C ASP A 94 -7.44 -4.41 7.76
N ASN A 95 -6.69 -3.30 7.55
CA ASN A 95 -6.28 -2.38 8.62
C ASN A 95 -6.82 -0.94 8.48
N VAL A 96 -7.16 -0.48 7.27
CA VAL A 96 -7.66 0.87 6.96
C VAL A 96 -9.19 0.93 7.11
N SER A 97 -9.75 2.13 7.29
CA SER A 97 -11.22 2.31 7.34
C SER A 97 -11.91 1.74 6.08
N PRO A 98 -13.00 0.98 6.22
CA PRO A 98 -13.68 0.34 5.09
C PRO A 98 -14.17 1.35 4.04
N ALA A 99 -14.58 2.55 4.45
CA ALA A 99 -14.96 3.61 3.52
C ALA A 99 -13.78 4.06 2.63
N LYS A 100 -12.58 4.16 3.20
CA LYS A 100 -11.36 4.51 2.47
C LYS A 100 -10.83 3.36 1.62
N ALA A 101 -10.89 2.13 2.13
CA ALA A 101 -10.56 0.94 1.35
C ALA A 101 -11.46 0.83 0.10
N VAL A 102 -12.77 1.02 0.26
CA VAL A 102 -13.72 1.04 -0.86
C VAL A 102 -13.41 2.19 -1.81
N SER A 103 -13.17 3.41 -1.31
CA SER A 103 -12.84 4.55 -2.19
C SER A 103 -11.57 4.30 -3.02
N ALA A 104 -10.51 3.79 -2.39
CA ALA A 104 -9.25 3.49 -3.07
C ALA A 104 -9.42 2.37 -4.12
N VAL A 105 -10.13 1.29 -3.78
CA VAL A 105 -10.41 0.18 -4.70
C VAL A 105 -11.33 0.60 -5.83
N VAL A 106 -12.37 1.40 -5.58
CA VAL A 106 -13.31 1.83 -6.62
C VAL A 106 -12.66 2.86 -7.55
N HIS A 107 -11.98 3.88 -7.02
CA HIS A 107 -11.36 4.92 -7.86
C HIS A 107 -10.17 4.40 -8.66
N LYS A 108 -9.36 3.48 -8.11
CA LYS A 108 -8.10 3.06 -8.74
C LYS A 108 -8.11 1.61 -9.20
N GLY A 109 -8.85 0.73 -8.54
CA GLY A 109 -9.05 -0.65 -8.97
C GLY A 109 -9.88 -0.79 -10.25
N CYS A 110 -10.84 0.10 -10.51
CA CYS A 110 -11.56 0.12 -11.80
C CYS A 110 -10.63 0.34 -13.00
N SER A 111 -9.58 1.16 -12.84
CA SER A 111 -8.58 1.38 -13.89
C SER A 111 -7.75 0.13 -14.21
N ILE A 112 -7.65 -0.81 -13.27
CA ILE A 112 -6.82 -2.03 -13.38
C ILE A 112 -7.68 -3.26 -13.71
N PHE A 113 -8.98 -3.22 -13.37
CA PHE A 113 -9.94 -4.30 -13.64
C PHE A 113 -10.04 -4.66 -15.12
N CYS A 114 -9.72 -3.74 -16.02
CA CYS A 114 -9.70 -3.99 -17.47
C CYS A 114 -8.45 -4.77 -17.96
N SER A 115 -7.38 -4.90 -17.16
CA SER A 115 -6.09 -5.43 -17.64
C SER A 115 -5.72 -6.84 -17.18
N ASN A 116 -6.22 -7.39 -16.06
CA ASN A 116 -5.85 -8.76 -15.69
C ASN A 116 -6.91 -9.48 -14.85
N ARG A 117 -7.19 -10.71 -15.29
CA ARG A 117 -8.11 -11.68 -14.71
C ARG A 117 -7.85 -11.88 -13.21
N THR A 118 -8.93 -11.90 -12.43
CA THR A 118 -9.04 -12.46 -11.08
C THR A 118 -8.06 -11.92 -10.02
N ASN A 119 -8.55 -11.02 -9.17
CA ASN A 119 -8.18 -11.10 -7.76
C ASN A 119 -9.39 -11.57 -6.97
N LYS A 120 -9.34 -12.80 -6.44
CA LYS A 120 -10.35 -13.33 -5.50
C LYS A 120 -10.44 -12.44 -4.23
N ASN A 121 -9.47 -11.54 -4.01
CA ASN A 121 -9.41 -10.67 -2.84
C ASN A 121 -10.30 -9.42 -2.92
N THR A 122 -10.57 -8.86 -4.12
CA THR A 122 -11.53 -7.74 -4.26
C THR A 122 -12.95 -8.19 -3.95
N VAL A 123 -13.33 -9.41 -4.35
CA VAL A 123 -14.60 -10.02 -3.95
C VAL A 123 -14.63 -10.22 -2.42
N ARG A 124 -13.51 -10.61 -1.81
CA ARG A 124 -13.40 -10.75 -0.34
C ARG A 124 -13.58 -9.43 0.42
N ALA A 125 -12.97 -8.35 -0.06
CA ALA A 125 -13.14 -7.01 0.52
C ALA A 125 -14.59 -6.52 0.45
N ILE A 126 -15.31 -6.84 -0.64
CA ILE A 126 -16.74 -6.52 -0.82
C ILE A 126 -17.65 -7.46 -0.01
N THR A 127 -17.27 -8.73 0.20
CA THR A 127 -18.06 -9.67 1.02
C THR A 127 -17.90 -9.46 2.52
N LYS A 128 -16.75 -8.96 3.01
CA LYS A 128 -16.56 -8.64 4.44
C LYS A 128 -17.38 -7.41 4.88
N THR A 129 -17.73 -6.50 3.96
CA THR A 129 -18.56 -5.32 4.26
C THR A 129 -20.04 -5.63 4.48
N LYS A 130 -20.50 -6.88 4.29
CA LYS A 130 -21.89 -7.31 4.57
C LYS A 130 -22.11 -7.98 5.93
N GLN A 131 -21.09 -8.07 6.80
CA GLN A 131 -21.20 -8.80 8.08
C GLN A 131 -21.11 -7.93 9.34
N LYS A 132 -21.47 -6.65 9.28
CA LYS A 132 -21.72 -5.86 10.48
C LYS A 132 -22.99 -5.05 10.38
#